data_AF-A0A7X7P0I5-F1
#
_entry.id   AF-A0A7X7P0I5-F1
#
_cell.length_a   1.000
_cell.length_b   1.000
_cell.length_c   1.000
_cell.angle_alpha   90.00
_cell.angle_beta   90.00
_cell.angle_gamma   90.00
#
_symmetry.space_group_name_H-M   'P 1'
#
loop_
_entity.id
_entity.type
_entity.pdbx_description
1 polymer ?
#
loop_
_entity_poly.entity_id
_entity_poly.type
_entity_poly.pdbx_seq_one_letter_code
_entity_poly.pdbx_strand_id
1 'polypeptide(L)'
;MNHDISRIVSGWSYEPNEVRARFIQADDGTRKVQLRLDLGVFQMELEGRPDGSRPRGFPSMRDYYIEEEARSPGQVLQYQLDLDACAELQQEAMQYYYRMMAFHALGDLPGVVRDSDHNLDLIDIVSEYAVDDEVAWQFMQLYPYMRMMNVRAQAELMMQKGAFDDAERLVTESITDLDHFYTENYEPENEDGTPVPPPPEMESLRELASLIDRRRPRSEAETLKEALARAVELENYEKAAFLRDQLKALKGFGGRPGGMKRIRPPGGRENPN
;
A
#
# COMPACT_ATOMS: atom_id res chain seq x y z
N MET A 1 14.56 31.74 -22.37
CA MET A 1 13.88 31.63 -21.06
C MET A 1 14.92 31.84 -19.97
N ASN A 2 14.55 32.45 -18.86
CA ASN A 2 15.44 32.51 -17.70
C ASN A 2 15.36 31.17 -16.97
N HIS A 3 16.48 30.49 -16.78
CA HIS A 3 16.56 29.19 -16.07
C HIS A 3 16.69 29.34 -14.56
N ASP A 4 16.65 30.58 -14.06
CA ASP A 4 16.66 30.90 -12.63
C ASP A 4 15.35 30.47 -11.94
N ILE A 5 15.45 29.41 -11.14
CA ILE A 5 14.34 28.85 -10.37
C ILE A 5 14.04 29.65 -9.08
N SER A 6 14.78 30.70 -8.75
CA SER A 6 14.62 31.47 -7.50
C SER A 6 13.18 31.94 -7.30
N ARG A 7 12.50 32.34 -8.38
CA ARG A 7 11.09 32.76 -8.33
C ARG A 7 10.13 31.61 -8.01
N ILE A 8 10.46 30.38 -8.40
CA ILE A 8 9.63 29.19 -8.18
C ILE A 8 9.70 28.75 -6.71
N VAL A 9 10.89 28.85 -6.10
CA VAL A 9 11.17 28.43 -4.72
C VAL A 9 11.01 29.55 -3.69
N SER A 10 10.96 30.82 -4.12
CA SER A 10 10.75 31.96 -3.22
C SER A 10 9.47 31.82 -2.41
N GLY A 11 9.56 32.01 -1.10
CA GLY A 11 8.43 31.85 -0.18
C GLY A 11 8.07 30.38 0.13
N TRP A 12 8.82 29.41 -0.40
CA TRP A 12 8.62 27.98 -0.14
C TRP A 12 9.90 27.34 0.38
N SER A 13 10.22 27.66 1.64
CA SER A 13 11.42 27.15 2.32
C SER A 13 11.42 25.63 2.41
N TYR A 14 12.62 25.06 2.25
CA TYR A 14 12.89 23.65 2.52
C TYR A 14 13.02 23.44 4.03
N GLU A 15 12.41 22.37 4.53
CA GLU A 15 12.44 21.98 5.93
C GLU A 15 12.95 20.52 5.99
N PRO A 16 14.15 20.24 6.53
CA PRO A 16 14.75 18.90 6.46
C PRO A 16 13.90 17.77 7.06
N ASN A 17 13.01 18.10 7.99
CA ASN A 17 12.18 17.14 8.72
C ASN A 17 10.71 17.12 8.25
N GLU A 18 10.37 17.85 7.19
CA GLU A 18 8.99 17.95 6.69
C GLU A 18 8.96 17.80 5.16
N VAL A 19 8.16 16.83 4.69
CA VAL A 19 7.87 16.69 3.27
C VAL A 19 6.92 17.81 2.86
N ARG A 20 7.40 18.74 2.04
CA ARG A 20 6.60 19.86 1.52
C ARG A 20 6.23 19.64 0.07
N ALA A 21 4.93 19.55 -0.19
CA ALA A 21 4.39 19.41 -1.54
C ALA A 21 3.25 20.40 -1.80
N ARG A 22 2.95 20.65 -3.07
CA ARG A 22 1.80 21.45 -3.52
C ARG A 22 1.30 21.00 -4.88
N PHE A 23 0.00 21.19 -5.12
CA PHE A 23 -0.54 21.15 -6.49
C PHE A 23 -0.34 22.49 -7.18
N ILE A 24 -0.05 22.44 -8.48
CA ILE A 24 0.03 23.63 -9.33
C ILE A 24 -0.78 23.42 -10.61
N GLN A 25 -1.09 24.53 -11.28
CA GLN A 25 -1.50 24.52 -12.68
C GLN A 25 -0.29 24.90 -13.55
N ALA A 26 0.07 24.05 -14.49
CA ALA A 26 1.16 24.30 -15.44
C ALA A 26 0.71 25.25 -16.57
N ASP A 27 1.66 25.74 -17.36
CA ASP A 27 1.42 26.69 -18.44
C ASP A 27 0.47 26.15 -19.53
N ASP A 28 0.43 24.82 -19.70
CA ASP A 28 -0.48 24.11 -20.60
C ASP A 28 -1.89 23.89 -20.02
N GLY A 29 -2.15 24.40 -18.80
CA GLY A 29 -3.40 24.28 -18.08
C GLY A 29 -3.57 22.97 -17.30
N THR A 30 -2.64 22.01 -17.44
CA THR A 30 -2.69 20.73 -16.73
C THR A 30 -2.34 20.90 -15.26
N ARG A 31 -2.84 19.99 -14.40
CA ARG A 31 -2.45 19.95 -13.00
C ARG A 31 -1.19 19.12 -12.83
N LYS A 32 -0.24 19.60 -12.03
CA LYS A 32 0.98 18.87 -11.63
C LYS A 32 1.11 18.88 -10.11
N VAL A 33 1.95 17.99 -9.59
CA VAL A 33 2.40 18.04 -8.19
C VAL A 33 3.85 18.51 -8.15
N GLN A 34 4.15 19.38 -7.18
CA GLN A 34 5.52 19.79 -6.88
C GLN A 34 5.93 19.28 -5.51
N LEU A 35 7.15 18.76 -5.41
CA LEU A 35 7.82 18.36 -4.17
C LEU A 35 9.03 19.26 -3.94
N ARG A 36 9.12 19.89 -2.76
CA ARG A 36 10.26 20.71 -2.38
C ARG A 36 11.44 19.83 -1.99
N LEU A 37 12.59 20.10 -2.59
CA LEU A 37 13.89 19.54 -2.24
C LEU A 37 14.73 20.62 -1.54
N ASP A 38 15.92 20.28 -1.04
CA ASP A 38 16.84 21.24 -0.43
C ASP A 38 17.15 22.41 -1.41
N LEU A 39 17.81 22.05 -2.51
CA LEU A 39 18.27 23.02 -3.52
C LEU A 39 17.33 23.15 -4.73
N GLY A 40 16.16 22.52 -4.71
CA GLY A 40 15.30 22.49 -5.89
C GLY A 40 13.86 22.03 -5.67
N VAL A 41 13.24 21.61 -6.77
CA VAL A 41 11.86 21.15 -6.79
C VAL A 41 11.75 20.03 -7.81
N PHE A 42 11.05 18.96 -7.47
CA PHE A 42 10.48 18.08 -8.49
C PHE A 42 9.12 18.59 -8.89
N GLN A 43 8.86 18.66 -10.19
CA GLN A 43 7.53 18.86 -10.75
C GLN A 43 7.17 17.59 -11.53
N MET A 44 6.06 16.97 -11.16
CA MET A 44 5.70 15.64 -11.64
C MET A 44 4.26 15.59 -12.15
N GLU A 45 4.02 14.72 -13.13
CA GLU A 45 2.67 14.35 -13.57
C GLU A 45 1.87 13.72 -12.44
N LEU A 46 0.56 13.93 -12.42
CA LEU A 46 -0.33 13.31 -11.43
C LEU A 46 -0.68 11.85 -11.76
N GLU A 47 -0.58 11.50 -13.04
CA GLU A 47 -0.95 10.19 -13.59
C GLU A 47 0.14 9.71 -14.55
N GLY A 48 0.23 8.39 -14.74
CA GLY A 48 1.31 7.77 -15.51
C GLY A 48 2.68 7.97 -14.85
N ARG A 49 3.75 7.90 -15.65
CA ARG A 49 5.12 8.09 -15.17
C ARG A 49 5.35 9.53 -14.69
N PRO A 50 5.96 9.76 -13.50
CA PRO A 50 6.10 11.10 -12.92
C PRO A 50 6.79 12.14 -13.80
N ASP A 51 7.70 11.74 -14.67
CA ASP A 51 8.39 12.63 -15.63
C ASP A 51 7.62 12.85 -16.96
N GLY A 52 6.45 12.22 -17.12
CA GLY A 52 5.62 12.30 -18.32
C GLY A 52 6.17 11.54 -19.54
N SER A 53 7.30 10.84 -19.40
CA SER A 53 7.86 10.04 -20.48
C SER A 53 7.12 8.72 -20.68
N ARG A 54 7.30 8.12 -21.87
CA ARG A 54 6.73 6.83 -22.26
C ARG A 54 7.84 5.89 -22.72
N PRO A 55 8.54 5.23 -21.80
CA PRO A 55 9.68 4.39 -22.16
C PRO A 55 9.22 3.22 -23.03
N ARG A 56 9.96 2.97 -24.12
CA ARG A 56 9.67 1.90 -25.09
C ARG A 56 8.23 1.95 -25.66
N GLY A 57 7.56 3.11 -25.61
CA GLY A 57 6.18 3.31 -26.05
C GLY A 57 5.10 2.92 -25.02
N PHE A 58 5.50 2.43 -23.84
CA PHE A 58 4.61 2.05 -22.74
C PHE A 58 4.41 3.20 -21.76
N PRO A 59 3.36 3.17 -20.91
CA PRO A 59 3.14 4.21 -19.91
C PRO A 59 4.25 4.24 -18.84
N SER A 60 4.94 3.13 -18.60
CA SER A 60 6.11 3.02 -17.73
C SER A 60 6.97 1.80 -18.09
N MET A 61 8.16 1.67 -17.49
CA MET A 61 9.01 0.49 -17.61
C MET A 61 8.39 -0.74 -16.93
N ARG A 62 7.75 -0.56 -15.76
CA ARG A 62 6.93 -1.61 -15.14
C ARG A 62 5.91 -2.18 -16.14
N ASP A 63 5.14 -1.30 -16.79
CA ASP A 63 4.11 -1.72 -17.74
C ASP A 63 4.69 -2.46 -18.95
N TYR A 64 5.89 -2.06 -19.39
CA TYR A 64 6.61 -2.78 -20.44
C TYR A 64 6.93 -4.22 -20.00
N TYR A 65 7.53 -4.43 -18.82
CA TYR A 65 7.92 -5.77 -18.39
C TYR A 65 6.73 -6.68 -18.05
N ILE A 66 5.66 -6.14 -17.46
CA ILE A 66 4.42 -6.91 -17.23
C ILE A 66 3.84 -7.39 -18.56
N GLU A 67 3.81 -6.55 -19.59
CA GLU A 67 3.30 -6.96 -20.91
C GLU A 67 4.23 -7.98 -21.59
N GLU A 68 5.55 -7.82 -21.48
CA GLU A 68 6.53 -8.77 -22.02
C GLU A 68 6.41 -10.14 -21.33
N GLU A 69 6.24 -10.16 -20.01
CA GLU A 69 5.98 -11.39 -19.25
C GLU A 69 4.69 -12.05 -19.69
N ALA A 70 3.59 -11.30 -19.78
CA ALA A 70 2.28 -11.80 -20.18
C ALA A 70 2.25 -12.38 -21.60
N ARG A 71 3.06 -11.84 -22.52
CA ARG A 71 3.22 -12.33 -23.90
C ARG A 71 4.16 -13.53 -24.02
N SER A 72 4.99 -13.76 -23.02
CA SER A 72 6.00 -14.81 -23.04
C SER A 72 5.41 -16.19 -22.74
N PRO A 73 5.97 -17.28 -23.31
CA PRO A 73 5.53 -18.63 -22.99
C PRO A 73 5.59 -18.92 -21.49
N GLY A 74 4.48 -19.41 -20.93
CA GLY A 74 4.39 -19.69 -19.50
C GLY A 74 4.11 -18.47 -18.63
N GLN A 75 3.95 -17.27 -19.21
CA GLN A 75 3.78 -16.01 -18.47
C GLN A 75 4.99 -15.70 -17.56
N VAL A 76 6.19 -15.91 -18.10
CA VAL A 76 7.47 -15.69 -17.42
C VAL A 76 8.42 -15.04 -18.42
N LEU A 77 9.23 -14.06 -18.01
CA LEU A 77 10.23 -13.49 -18.90
C LEU A 77 11.23 -14.56 -19.35
N GLN A 78 11.56 -14.55 -20.64
CA GLN A 78 12.46 -15.55 -21.23
C GLN A 78 13.95 -15.18 -21.09
N TYR A 79 14.24 -14.12 -20.33
CA TYR A 79 15.56 -13.56 -20.11
C TYR A 79 15.61 -12.90 -18.71
N GLN A 80 16.82 -12.78 -18.19
CA GLN A 80 17.08 -12.04 -16.96
C GLN A 80 17.43 -10.57 -17.26
N LEU A 81 17.21 -9.70 -16.29
CA LEU A 81 17.49 -8.28 -16.35
C LEU A 81 18.97 -8.02 -16.04
N ASP A 82 19.65 -7.36 -16.98
CA ASP A 82 21.02 -6.88 -16.78
C ASP A 82 21.04 -5.61 -15.91
N LEU A 83 22.26 -5.15 -15.59
CA LEU A 83 22.47 -3.98 -14.73
C LEU A 83 21.86 -2.70 -15.31
N ASP A 84 21.88 -2.52 -16.63
CA ASP A 84 21.31 -1.33 -17.28
C ASP A 84 19.78 -1.35 -17.20
N ALA A 85 19.15 -2.50 -17.42
CA ALA A 85 17.72 -2.69 -17.23
C ALA A 85 17.28 -2.44 -15.78
N CYS A 86 18.02 -2.97 -14.80
CA CYS A 86 17.75 -2.72 -13.39
C CYS A 86 17.95 -1.24 -13.01
N ALA A 87 18.93 -0.55 -13.59
CA ALA A 87 19.14 0.88 -13.36
C ALA A 87 17.96 1.73 -13.88
N GLU A 88 17.39 1.39 -15.05
CA GLU A 88 16.19 2.04 -15.58
C GLU A 88 14.98 1.86 -14.63
N LEU A 89 14.82 0.65 -14.08
CA LEU A 89 13.76 0.35 -13.10
C LEU A 89 13.98 1.06 -11.77
N GLN A 90 15.22 1.18 -11.31
CA GLN A 90 15.56 1.88 -10.07
C GLN A 90 15.26 3.38 -10.20
N GLN A 91 15.55 3.96 -11.36
CA GLN A 91 15.19 5.34 -11.65
C GLN A 91 13.66 5.53 -11.64
N GLU A 92 12.90 4.60 -12.24
CA GLU A 92 11.44 4.64 -12.19
C GLU A 92 10.92 4.54 -10.74
N ALA A 93 11.38 3.55 -9.97
CA ALA A 93 10.98 3.36 -8.58
C ALA A 93 11.20 4.62 -7.72
N MET A 94 12.33 5.30 -7.93
CA MET A 94 12.66 6.54 -7.24
C MET A 94 11.73 7.70 -7.62
N GLN A 95 11.34 7.81 -8.89
CA GLN A 95 10.38 8.83 -9.32
C GLN A 95 9.01 8.64 -8.67
N TYR A 96 8.51 7.40 -8.66
CA TYR A 96 7.23 7.07 -8.02
C TYR A 96 7.30 7.22 -6.50
N TYR A 97 8.44 6.91 -5.88
CA TYR A 97 8.67 7.16 -4.44
C TYR A 97 8.52 8.65 -4.09
N TYR A 98 9.18 9.55 -4.82
CA TYR A 98 9.06 10.99 -4.56
C TYR A 98 7.64 11.50 -4.76
N ARG A 99 6.93 11.00 -5.77
CA ARG A 99 5.53 11.39 -6.01
C ARG A 99 4.60 10.85 -4.93
N MET A 100 4.78 9.61 -4.49
CA MET A 100 4.07 9.01 -3.36
C MET A 100 4.22 9.85 -2.09
N MET A 101 5.44 10.29 -1.76
CA MET A 101 5.68 11.16 -0.60
C MET A 101 4.94 12.51 -0.75
N ALA A 102 4.93 13.08 -1.95
CA ALA A 102 4.20 14.31 -2.22
C ALA A 102 2.69 14.12 -2.04
N PHE A 103 2.13 13.01 -2.53
CA PHE A 103 0.72 12.66 -2.34
C PHE A 103 0.38 12.42 -0.87
N HIS A 104 1.23 11.72 -0.13
CA HIS A 104 1.06 11.50 1.30
C HIS A 104 1.00 12.84 2.06
N ALA A 105 1.95 13.75 1.80
CA ALA A 105 1.96 15.09 2.42
C ALA A 105 0.72 15.94 2.06
N LEU A 106 0.10 15.68 0.91
CA LEU A 106 -1.11 16.36 0.46
C LEU A 106 -2.42 15.66 0.86
N GLY A 107 -2.34 14.50 1.54
CA GLY A 107 -3.50 13.69 1.90
C GLY A 107 -4.18 13.00 0.71
N ASP A 108 -3.51 12.88 -0.44
CA ASP A 108 -4.00 12.18 -1.63
C ASP A 108 -3.75 10.67 -1.50
N LEU A 109 -4.56 10.01 -0.66
CA LEU A 109 -4.43 8.58 -0.39
C LEU A 109 -4.54 7.70 -1.66
N PRO A 110 -5.45 7.96 -2.63
CA PRO A 110 -5.48 7.21 -3.88
C PRO A 110 -4.18 7.33 -4.70
N GLY A 111 -3.52 8.48 -4.66
CA GLY A 111 -2.19 8.67 -5.24
C GLY A 111 -1.12 7.82 -4.54
N VAL A 112 -1.13 7.79 -3.20
CA VAL A 112 -0.20 6.96 -2.41
C VAL A 112 -0.36 5.48 -2.74
N VAL A 113 -1.60 4.97 -2.81
CA VAL A 113 -1.87 3.57 -3.17
C VAL A 113 -1.33 3.24 -4.55
N ARG A 114 -1.68 4.04 -5.57
CA ARG A 114 -1.20 3.81 -6.95
C ARG A 114 0.32 3.75 -7.06
N ASP A 115 1.01 4.72 -6.45
CA ASP A 115 2.47 4.82 -6.60
C ASP A 115 3.21 3.76 -5.76
N SER A 116 2.67 3.37 -4.61
CA SER A 116 3.23 2.26 -3.83
C SER A 116 2.97 0.90 -4.47
N ASP A 117 1.77 0.64 -5.02
CA ASP A 117 1.50 -0.57 -5.81
C ASP A 117 2.47 -0.67 -6.99
N HIS A 118 2.70 0.45 -7.69
CA HIS A 118 3.67 0.51 -8.78
C HIS A 118 5.07 0.09 -8.36
N ASN A 119 5.53 0.58 -7.20
CA ASN A 119 6.84 0.23 -6.69
C ASN A 119 6.91 -1.21 -6.17
N LEU A 120 5.81 -1.75 -5.61
CA LEU A 120 5.74 -3.16 -5.22
C LEU A 120 5.87 -4.07 -6.45
N ASP A 121 5.16 -3.76 -7.54
CA ASP A 121 5.30 -4.49 -8.82
C ASP A 121 6.76 -4.45 -9.34
N LEU A 122 7.43 -3.29 -9.23
CA LEU A 122 8.83 -3.15 -9.62
C LEU A 122 9.77 -4.00 -8.76
N ILE A 123 9.51 -4.08 -7.46
CA ILE A 123 10.29 -4.93 -6.54
C ILE A 123 10.11 -6.39 -6.93
N ASP A 124 8.89 -6.84 -7.21
CA ASP A 124 8.61 -8.22 -7.63
C ASP A 124 9.35 -8.57 -8.93
N ILE A 125 9.26 -7.69 -9.95
CA ILE A 125 9.93 -7.88 -11.24
C ILE A 125 11.45 -8.00 -11.07
N VAL A 126 12.08 -7.10 -10.31
CA VAL A 126 13.54 -7.11 -10.15
C VAL A 126 13.99 -8.29 -9.29
N SER A 127 13.24 -8.63 -8.25
CA SER A 127 13.57 -9.76 -7.37
C SER A 127 13.50 -11.11 -8.09
N GLU A 128 12.57 -11.25 -9.03
CA GLU A 128 12.42 -12.50 -9.81
C GLU A 128 13.43 -12.60 -10.97
N TYR A 129 13.72 -11.48 -11.65
CA TYR A 129 14.39 -11.53 -12.95
C TYR A 129 15.79 -10.92 -12.99
N ALA A 130 16.29 -10.25 -11.94
CA ALA A 130 17.65 -9.71 -11.97
C ALA A 130 18.70 -10.82 -12.13
N VAL A 131 19.73 -10.55 -12.93
CA VAL A 131 20.92 -11.42 -13.01
C VAL A 131 21.74 -11.37 -11.72
N ASP A 132 21.73 -10.21 -11.05
CA ASP A 132 22.59 -9.90 -9.90
C ASP A 132 21.75 -9.90 -8.60
N ASP A 133 22.05 -10.85 -7.72
CA ASP A 133 21.37 -11.01 -6.43
C ASP A 133 21.57 -9.78 -5.51
N GLU A 134 22.69 -9.05 -5.61
CA GLU A 134 22.89 -7.82 -4.84
C GLU A 134 21.93 -6.71 -5.30
N VAL A 135 21.66 -6.64 -6.60
CA VAL A 135 20.69 -5.69 -7.17
C VAL A 135 19.27 -6.09 -6.78
N ALA A 136 18.91 -7.37 -6.87
CA ALA A 136 17.63 -7.87 -6.36
C ALA A 136 17.44 -7.50 -4.88
N TRP A 137 18.47 -7.72 -4.07
CA TRP A 137 18.45 -7.39 -2.65
C TRP A 137 18.25 -5.89 -2.37
N GLN A 138 18.89 -5.00 -3.13
CA GLN A 138 18.67 -3.55 -3.00
C GLN A 138 17.21 -3.15 -3.22
N PHE A 139 16.50 -3.81 -4.14
CA PHE A 139 15.06 -3.59 -4.32
C PHE A 139 14.24 -4.20 -3.19
N MET A 140 14.54 -5.43 -2.78
CA MET A 140 13.85 -6.09 -1.68
C MET A 140 13.91 -5.29 -0.38
N GLN A 141 15.00 -4.59 -0.10
CA GLN A 141 15.11 -3.68 1.06
C GLN A 141 14.07 -2.56 1.07
N LEU A 142 13.49 -2.19 -0.07
CA LEU A 142 12.44 -1.18 -0.18
C LEU A 142 11.05 -1.74 0.16
N TYR A 143 10.87 -3.07 0.09
CA TYR A 143 9.57 -3.74 0.26
C TYR A 143 8.85 -3.34 1.55
N PRO A 144 9.48 -3.38 2.75
CA PRO A 144 8.76 -3.09 3.98
C PRO A 144 8.14 -1.70 4.00
N TYR A 145 8.89 -0.70 3.56
CA TYR A 145 8.43 0.68 3.54
C TYR A 145 7.30 0.89 2.52
N MET A 146 7.46 0.36 1.30
CA MET A 146 6.43 0.47 0.25
C MET A 146 5.14 -0.22 0.68
N ARG A 147 5.25 -1.42 1.25
CA ARG A 147 4.12 -2.20 1.75
C ARG A 147 3.42 -1.47 2.91
N MET A 148 4.17 -0.94 3.87
CA MET A 148 3.61 -0.19 4.99
C MET A 148 2.86 1.06 4.52
N MET A 149 3.45 1.87 3.62
CA MET A 149 2.81 3.07 3.08
C MET A 149 1.52 2.74 2.31
N ASN A 150 1.57 1.70 1.48
CA ASN A 150 0.44 1.20 0.72
C ASN A 150 -0.74 0.82 1.65
N VAL A 151 -0.46 -0.02 2.65
CA VAL A 151 -1.44 -0.55 3.59
C VAL A 151 -2.05 0.56 4.42
N ARG A 152 -1.26 1.54 4.88
CA ARG A 152 -1.77 2.70 5.61
C ARG A 152 -2.79 3.49 4.78
N ALA A 153 -2.45 3.80 3.53
CA ALA A 153 -3.33 4.56 2.66
C ALA A 153 -4.62 3.79 2.31
N GLN A 154 -4.50 2.49 2.04
CA GLN A 154 -5.66 1.62 1.77
C GLN A 154 -6.58 1.49 2.99
N ALA A 155 -6.01 1.22 4.17
CA ALA A 155 -6.77 1.08 5.40
C ALA A 155 -7.50 2.38 5.76
N GLU A 156 -6.86 3.54 5.59
CA GLU A 156 -7.52 4.83 5.83
C GLU A 156 -8.68 5.06 4.85
N LEU A 157 -8.51 4.74 3.56
CA LEU A 157 -9.60 4.79 2.57
C LEU A 157 -10.75 3.84 2.93
N MET A 158 -10.47 2.65 3.46
CA MET A 158 -11.48 1.70 3.93
C MET A 158 -12.23 2.24 5.15
N MET A 159 -11.52 2.80 6.12
CA MET A 159 -12.11 3.43 7.31
C MET A 159 -13.01 4.62 6.94
N GLN A 160 -12.61 5.46 5.97
CA GLN A 160 -13.43 6.55 5.45
C GLN A 160 -14.75 6.06 4.85
N LYS A 161 -14.77 4.84 4.30
CA LYS A 161 -15.96 4.17 3.75
C LYS A 161 -16.73 3.34 4.79
N GLY A 162 -16.27 3.30 6.03
CA GLY A 162 -16.87 2.49 7.11
C GLY A 162 -16.52 1.00 7.07
N ALA A 163 -15.58 0.58 6.21
CA ALA A 163 -15.15 -0.80 6.06
C ALA A 163 -14.04 -1.17 7.06
N PHE A 164 -14.32 -1.06 8.36
CA PHE A 164 -13.33 -1.27 9.42
C PHE A 164 -12.82 -2.73 9.50
N ASP A 165 -13.70 -3.71 9.29
CA ASP A 165 -13.32 -5.13 9.25
C ASP A 165 -12.33 -5.44 8.12
N ASP A 166 -12.53 -4.82 6.95
CA ASP A 166 -11.63 -4.98 5.81
C ASP A 166 -10.27 -4.32 6.08
N ALA A 167 -10.28 -3.13 6.70
CA ALA A 167 -9.06 -2.44 7.11
C ALA A 167 -8.26 -3.23 8.15
N GLU A 168 -8.93 -3.77 9.17
CA GLU A 168 -8.30 -4.56 10.24
C GLU A 168 -7.64 -5.82 9.68
N ARG A 169 -8.34 -6.54 8.80
CA ARG A 169 -7.82 -7.72 8.11
C ARG A 169 -6.61 -7.37 7.25
N LEU A 170 -6.71 -6.35 6.41
CA LEU A 170 -5.61 -5.91 5.55
C LEU A 170 -4.34 -5.60 6.38
N VAL A 171 -4.49 -4.83 7.45
CA VAL A 171 -3.37 -4.45 8.31
C VAL A 171 -2.77 -5.66 9.02
N THR A 172 -3.60 -6.59 9.49
CA THR A 172 -3.13 -7.78 10.19
C THR A 172 -2.39 -8.73 9.25
N GLU A 173 -2.93 -8.99 8.05
CA GLU A 173 -2.27 -9.77 7.01
C GLU A 173 -0.91 -9.14 6.65
N SER A 174 -0.87 -7.82 6.50
CA SER A 174 0.37 -7.11 6.15
C SER A 174 1.41 -7.13 7.27
N ILE A 175 0.99 -7.10 8.54
CA ILE A 175 1.90 -7.31 9.68
C ILE A 175 2.51 -8.71 9.62
N THR A 176 1.72 -9.73 9.29
CA THR A 176 2.23 -11.09 9.11
C THR A 176 3.21 -11.20 7.94
N ASP A 177 2.90 -10.57 6.80
CA ASP A 177 3.78 -10.55 5.63
C ASP A 177 5.14 -9.92 5.97
N LEU A 178 5.14 -8.79 6.68
CA LEU A 178 6.36 -8.09 7.09
C LEU A 178 7.12 -8.86 8.18
N ASP A 179 6.44 -9.48 9.13
CA ASP A 179 7.06 -10.34 10.15
C ASP A 179 7.84 -11.49 9.51
N HIS A 180 7.24 -12.13 8.49
CA HIS A 180 7.89 -13.17 7.69
C HIS A 180 9.11 -12.62 6.95
N PHE A 181 8.95 -11.49 6.25
CA PHE A 181 10.06 -10.85 5.54
C PHE A 181 11.24 -10.54 6.47
N TYR A 182 11.00 -9.94 7.64
CA TYR A 182 12.08 -9.64 8.56
C TYR A 182 12.72 -10.89 9.16
N THR A 183 11.93 -11.93 9.46
CA THR A 183 12.44 -13.20 10.01
C THR A 183 13.31 -13.96 9.01
N GLU A 184 12.98 -13.92 7.72
CA GLU A 184 13.75 -14.61 6.69
C GLU A 184 15.03 -13.87 6.29
N ASN A 185 15.03 -12.53 6.37
CA ASN A 185 16.07 -11.71 5.76
C ASN A 185 16.97 -10.96 6.75
N TYR A 186 16.65 -10.96 8.05
CA TYR A 186 17.41 -10.22 9.06
C TYR A 186 17.64 -11.05 10.32
N GLU A 187 18.78 -10.81 10.98
CA GLU A 187 19.09 -11.44 12.27
C GLU A 187 18.24 -10.80 13.39
N PRO A 188 17.66 -11.61 14.30
CA PRO A 188 16.83 -11.11 15.39
C PRO A 188 17.64 -10.46 16.52
N GLU A 189 18.95 -10.70 16.57
CA GLU A 189 19.87 -10.21 17.59
C GLU A 189 21.03 -9.44 16.94
N ASN A 190 21.48 -8.38 17.62
CA ASN A 190 22.71 -7.67 17.27
C ASN A 190 23.93 -8.55 17.57
N GLU A 191 25.11 -8.16 17.08
CA GLU A 191 26.37 -8.88 17.32
C GLU A 191 26.72 -9.08 18.81
N ASP A 192 26.18 -8.22 19.68
CA ASP A 192 26.36 -8.28 21.15
C ASP A 192 25.31 -9.15 21.87
N GLY A 193 24.41 -9.80 21.13
CA GLY A 193 23.33 -10.66 21.65
C GLY A 193 22.12 -9.88 22.18
N THR A 194 22.04 -8.57 21.95
CA THR A 194 20.85 -7.79 22.30
C THR A 194 19.77 -7.92 21.21
N PRO A 195 18.47 -7.97 21.55
CA PRO A 195 17.41 -8.03 20.54
C PRO A 195 17.38 -6.77 19.66
N VAL A 196 17.20 -6.95 18.36
CA VAL A 196 16.96 -5.84 17.43
C VAL A 196 15.59 -5.22 17.75
N PRO A 197 15.49 -3.87 17.85
CA PRO A 197 14.20 -3.23 18.08
C PRO A 197 13.25 -3.49 16.90
N PRO A 198 11.92 -3.53 17.11
CA PRO A 198 10.97 -3.68 16.03
C PRO A 198 11.19 -2.62 14.93
N PRO A 199 11.16 -3.02 13.65
CA PRO A 199 11.29 -2.06 12.55
C PRO A 199 10.18 -0.99 12.58
N PRO A 200 10.47 0.26 12.18
CA PRO A 200 9.49 1.36 12.19
C PRO A 200 8.21 1.03 11.42
N GLU A 201 8.33 0.29 10.32
CA GLU A 201 7.22 -0.17 9.49
C GLU A 201 6.24 -1.04 10.29
N MET A 202 6.78 -1.95 11.10
CA MET A 202 5.99 -2.85 11.96
C MET A 202 5.30 -2.09 13.09
N GLU A 203 6.00 -1.14 13.72
CA GLU A 203 5.41 -0.28 14.75
C GLU A 203 4.26 0.55 14.17
N SER A 204 4.50 1.18 13.01
CA SER A 204 3.53 1.98 12.28
C SER A 204 2.25 1.21 11.93
N LEU A 205 2.35 -0.06 11.50
CA LEU A 205 1.18 -0.90 11.21
C LEU A 205 0.47 -1.37 12.49
N ARG A 206 1.19 -1.69 13.57
CA ARG A 206 0.59 -2.05 14.87
C ARG A 206 -0.18 -0.88 15.50
N GLU A 207 0.36 0.33 15.37
CA GLU A 207 -0.34 1.56 15.77
C GLU A 207 -1.61 1.77 14.94
N LEU A 208 -1.54 1.54 13.62
CA LEU A 208 -2.70 1.61 12.75
C LEU A 208 -3.77 0.58 13.12
N ALA A 209 -3.39 -0.67 13.40
CA ALA A 209 -4.34 -1.70 13.87
C ALA A 209 -5.06 -1.25 15.14
N SER A 210 -4.31 -0.70 16.11
CA SER A 210 -4.87 -0.14 17.34
C SER A 210 -5.81 1.05 17.08
N LEU A 211 -5.48 1.89 16.10
CA LEU A 211 -6.32 3.02 15.70
C LEU A 211 -7.63 2.56 15.04
N ILE A 212 -7.57 1.52 14.20
CA ILE A 212 -8.75 0.93 13.54
C ILE A 212 -9.72 0.43 14.61
N ASP A 213 -9.24 -0.38 15.57
CA ASP A 213 -10.05 -0.90 16.67
C ASP A 213 -10.70 0.23 17.49
N ARG A 214 -9.94 1.27 17.84
CA ARG A 214 -10.47 2.43 18.59
C ARG A 214 -11.53 3.22 17.82
N ARG A 215 -11.38 3.35 16.50
CA ARG A 215 -12.30 4.14 15.65
C ARG A 215 -13.47 3.32 15.13
N ARG A 216 -13.40 1.99 15.22
CA ARG A 216 -14.45 1.07 14.78
C ARG A 216 -15.75 1.39 15.52
N PRO A 217 -16.84 1.71 14.80
CA PRO A 217 -18.15 1.83 15.40
C PRO A 217 -18.52 0.48 16.02
N ARG A 218 -18.85 0.51 17.31
CA ARG A 218 -19.27 -0.69 18.02
C ARG A 218 -20.51 -1.26 17.35
N SER A 219 -20.46 -2.53 17.01
CA SER A 219 -21.65 -3.23 16.53
C SER A 219 -22.72 -3.28 17.62
N GLU A 220 -23.98 -3.41 17.23
CA GLU A 220 -25.08 -3.64 18.17
C GLU A 220 -24.81 -4.89 19.03
N ALA A 221 -24.21 -5.93 18.45
CA ALA A 221 -23.77 -7.13 19.15
C ALA A 221 -22.72 -6.86 20.23
N GLU A 222 -21.70 -6.05 19.94
CA GLU A 222 -20.65 -5.70 20.92
C GLU A 222 -21.20 -4.81 22.03
N THR A 223 -22.07 -3.87 21.68
CA THR A 223 -22.78 -3.02 22.64
C THR A 223 -23.61 -3.87 23.61
N LEU A 224 -24.34 -4.86 23.08
CA LEU A 224 -25.10 -5.81 23.89
C LEU A 224 -24.22 -6.71 24.75
N LYS A 225 -23.06 -7.18 24.24
CA LYS A 225 -22.09 -7.97 25.03
C LYS A 225 -21.50 -7.18 26.19
N GLU A 226 -21.10 -5.93 25.97
CA GLU A 226 -20.57 -5.08 27.05
C GLU A 226 -21.66 -4.73 28.07
N ALA A 227 -22.86 -4.39 27.61
CA ALA A 227 -23.99 -4.13 28.50
C ALA A 227 -24.32 -5.37 29.34
N LEU A 228 -24.22 -6.57 28.74
CA LEU A 228 -24.37 -7.85 29.43
C LEU A 228 -23.28 -8.04 30.49
N ALA A 229 -22.01 -7.82 30.14
CA ALA A 229 -20.89 -7.93 31.07
C ALA A 229 -21.04 -6.98 32.28
N ARG A 230 -21.41 -5.72 32.04
CA ARG A 230 -21.70 -4.76 33.11
C ARG A 230 -22.91 -5.15 33.95
N ALA A 231 -23.96 -5.70 33.33
CA ALA A 231 -25.13 -6.17 34.07
C ALA A 231 -24.79 -7.35 34.99
N VAL A 232 -23.87 -8.22 34.60
CA VAL A 232 -23.35 -9.31 35.43
C VAL A 232 -22.48 -8.77 36.58
N GLU A 233 -21.58 -7.83 36.28
CA GLU A 233 -20.71 -7.19 37.29
C GLU A 233 -21.51 -6.46 38.38
N LEU A 234 -22.62 -5.81 38.00
CA LEU A 234 -23.54 -5.13 38.90
C LEU A 234 -24.58 -6.07 39.53
N GLU A 235 -24.44 -7.39 39.34
CA GLU A 235 -25.36 -8.43 39.83
C GLU A 235 -26.83 -8.24 39.39
N ASN A 236 -27.06 -7.50 38.30
CA ASN A 236 -28.37 -7.30 37.71
C ASN A 236 -28.69 -8.46 36.74
N TYR A 237 -28.95 -9.63 37.32
CA TYR A 237 -29.14 -10.87 36.58
C TYR A 237 -30.38 -10.86 35.66
N GLU A 238 -31.42 -10.08 35.98
CA GLU A 238 -32.61 -9.91 35.13
C GLU A 238 -32.26 -9.15 33.85
N LYS A 239 -31.55 -8.02 33.97
CA LYS A 239 -31.04 -7.27 32.82
C LYS A 239 -30.03 -8.08 32.01
N ALA A 240 -29.18 -8.87 32.67
CA ALA A 240 -28.24 -9.76 32.00
C ALA A 240 -28.97 -10.86 31.20
N ALA A 241 -30.02 -11.47 31.74
CA ALA A 241 -30.82 -12.46 31.02
C ALA A 241 -31.46 -11.85 29.75
N PHE A 242 -32.05 -10.67 29.87
CA PHE A 242 -32.65 -9.94 28.75
C PHE A 242 -31.63 -9.60 27.65
N LEU A 243 -30.47 -9.06 28.02
CA LEU A 243 -29.40 -8.72 27.06
C LEU A 243 -28.81 -9.95 26.37
N ARG A 244 -28.70 -11.08 27.08
CA ARG A 244 -28.27 -12.36 26.51
C ARG A 244 -29.27 -12.87 25.46
N ASP A 245 -30.56 -12.71 25.70
CA ASP A 245 -31.60 -13.16 24.79
C ASP A 245 -31.67 -12.26 23.54
N GLN A 246 -31.49 -10.95 23.69
CA GLN A 246 -31.28 -10.04 22.54
C GLN A 246 -30.03 -10.42 21.73
N LEU A 247 -28.92 -10.73 22.39
CA LEU A 247 -27.69 -11.16 21.71
C LEU A 247 -27.89 -12.47 20.92
N LYS A 248 -28.66 -13.42 21.46
CA LYS A 248 -29.03 -14.66 20.77
C LYS A 248 -29.92 -14.40 19.56
N ALA A 249 -30.91 -13.51 19.69
CA ALA A 249 -31.78 -13.12 18.57
C ALA A 249 -30.97 -12.47 17.43
N LEU A 250 -30.01 -11.60 17.78
CA LEU A 250 -29.14 -10.92 16.82
C LEU A 250 -28.23 -11.91 16.05
N LYS A 251 -27.68 -12.93 16.75
CA LYS A 251 -26.87 -14.00 16.13
C LYS A 251 -27.69 -14.98 15.29
N GLY A 252 -28.96 -15.18 15.64
CA GLY A 252 -29.87 -16.10 14.93
C GLY A 252 -30.21 -15.66 13.50
N PHE A 253 -30.07 -14.37 13.17
CA PHE A 253 -30.31 -13.82 11.83
C PHE A 253 -29.10 -13.92 10.88
N GLY A 254 -27.92 -14.35 11.34
CA GLY A 254 -26.67 -14.40 10.55
C GLY A 254 -26.31 -15.75 9.90
N GLY A 255 -27.16 -16.78 10.01
CA GLY A 255 -26.86 -18.15 9.51
C GLY A 255 -27.59 -18.52 8.20
N ARG A 256 -26.85 -18.53 7.08
CA ARG A 256 -27.21 -18.88 5.68
C ARG A 256 -27.93 -20.24 5.46
N PRO A 257 -28.56 -20.46 4.28
CA PRO A 257 -27.83 -21.17 3.21
C PRO A 257 -28.10 -20.60 1.78
N GLY A 258 -27.07 -20.66 0.92
CA GLY A 258 -27.22 -20.36 -0.51
C GLY A 258 -25.89 -20.36 -1.24
N GLY A 259 -25.30 -21.53 -1.45
CA GLY A 259 -24.11 -21.69 -2.28
C GLY A 259 -24.42 -21.33 -3.73
N MET A 260 -23.86 -20.22 -4.21
CA MET A 260 -23.69 -19.99 -5.65
C MET A 260 -22.34 -20.58 -6.06
N LYS A 261 -22.40 -21.69 -6.80
CA LYS A 261 -21.30 -22.22 -7.60
C LYS A 261 -20.73 -21.09 -8.47
N ARG A 262 -19.40 -20.91 -8.43
CA ARG A 262 -18.67 -20.23 -9.52
C ARG A 262 -18.97 -21.01 -10.81
N ILE A 263 -19.74 -20.42 -11.71
CA ILE A 263 -19.88 -20.87 -13.08
C ILE A 263 -18.58 -20.44 -13.79
N ARG A 264 -17.72 -21.41 -14.12
CA ARG A 264 -16.67 -21.21 -15.13
C ARG A 264 -17.36 -20.99 -16.49
N PRO A 265 -16.90 -20.04 -17.32
CA PRO A 265 -17.34 -20.00 -18.70
C PRO A 265 -16.89 -21.29 -19.40
N PRO A 266 -17.78 -22.00 -20.13
CA PRO A 266 -17.36 -23.11 -20.97
C PRO A 266 -16.54 -22.56 -22.13
N GLY A 267 -15.33 -23.11 -22.30
CA GLY A 267 -14.59 -23.00 -23.54
C GLY A 267 -15.44 -23.60 -24.66
N GLY A 268 -15.93 -22.74 -25.54
CA GLY A 268 -16.57 -23.12 -26.79
C GLY A 268 -15.51 -23.29 -27.87
N ARG A 269 -14.95 -24.51 -27.96
CA ARG A 269 -14.50 -25.04 -29.24
C ARG A 269 -15.75 -25.57 -29.95
N GLU A 270 -16.23 -24.82 -30.93
CA GLU A 270 -17.10 -25.36 -31.99
C GLU A 270 -16.40 -25.13 -33.33
N ASN A 271 -15.73 -26.19 -33.80
CA ASN A 271 -15.77 -26.53 -35.22
C ASN A 271 -16.88 -27.56 -35.36
N PRO A 272 -17.76 -27.42 -36.37
CA PRO A 272 -17.65 -28.36 -37.48
C PRO A 272 -18.04 -27.71 -38.84
N ASN A 273 -17.04 -27.50 -39.70
CA ASN A 273 -16.92 -28.00 -41.08
C ASN A 273 -15.71 -27.35 -41.77
#